data_AF-A0AAD8J2Y6-F1
#
_entry.id   AF-A0AAD8J2Y6-F1
#
_cell.length_a   1.000
_cell.length_b   1.000
_cell.length_c   1.000
_cell.angle_alpha   90.00
_cell.angle_beta   90.00
_cell.angle_gamma   90.00
#
_symmetry.space_group_name_H-M   'P 1'
#
loop_
_entity.id
_entity.type
_entity.pdbx_description
1 polymer ?
#
loop_
_entity_poly.entity_id
_entity_poly.type
_entity_poly.pdbx_seq_one_letter_code
_entity_poly.pdbx_strand_id
1 'polypeptide(L)'
;MDQPYKKSIPVGPGFQADIPEWSESTENNDRTEYENKWLGARLWTLHEIEQQQMWIDEIQINEQGCTCGVPGSVDCINVHVSQEKGRLLQELGSAFFKMGIHETGQLISIFWNQEEKKVLESALIRNPPSQKKNCFLESAQKRLKYQTRVSILRYYYNIHIPMKISRRIKSGLSIVNSDDEEEARDSATENRRQRVM
;
A
#
# COMPACT_ATOMS: atom_id res chain seq x y z
N MET A 1 -22.99 -9.80 -40.11
CA MET A 1 -22.56 -11.02 -39.39
C MET A 1 -21.14 -10.75 -38.92
N ASP A 2 -20.99 -10.15 -37.74
CA ASP A 2 -19.68 -9.90 -37.15
C ASP A 2 -19.19 -11.18 -36.49
N GLN A 3 -18.33 -11.93 -37.19
CA GLN A 3 -17.66 -13.08 -36.60
C GLN A 3 -16.65 -12.58 -35.55
N PRO A 4 -16.68 -13.09 -34.31
CA PRO A 4 -15.73 -12.66 -33.28
C PRO A 4 -14.31 -13.08 -33.70
N TYR A 5 -13.42 -12.09 -33.78
CA TYR A 5 -12.01 -12.28 -34.09
C TYR A 5 -11.38 -13.27 -33.10
N LYS A 6 -11.12 -14.50 -33.55
CA LYS A 6 -10.47 -15.52 -32.73
C LYS A 6 -8.98 -15.21 -32.70
N LYS A 7 -8.48 -14.71 -31.58
CA LYS A 7 -7.04 -14.52 -31.37
C LYS A 7 -6.34 -15.87 -31.52
N SER A 8 -5.44 -15.96 -32.50
CA SER A 8 -4.60 -17.14 -32.70
C SER A 8 -3.35 -17.03 -31.83
N ILE A 9 -2.94 -18.11 -31.18
CA ILE A 9 -1.68 -18.17 -30.42
C ILE A 9 -0.59 -18.57 -31.41
N PRO A 10 0.40 -17.70 -31.69
CA PRO A 10 1.43 -18.01 -32.65
C PRO A 10 2.39 -19.08 -32.09
N VAL A 11 2.76 -20.03 -32.95
CA VAL A 11 3.68 -21.13 -32.63
C VAL A 11 4.81 -21.12 -33.65
N GLY A 12 6.06 -20.99 -33.18
CA GLY A 12 7.30 -21.05 -33.95
C GLY A 12 8.51 -20.57 -33.14
N PRO A 13 9.73 -20.70 -33.66
CA PRO A 13 10.96 -20.30 -32.95
C PRO A 13 11.00 -18.84 -32.48
N GLY A 14 10.26 -17.94 -33.16
CA GLY A 14 10.13 -16.53 -32.76
C GLY A 14 9.06 -16.26 -31.68
N PHE A 15 8.34 -17.29 -31.22
CA PHE A 15 7.21 -17.18 -30.29
C PHE A 15 7.34 -18.08 -29.06
N GLN A 16 8.10 -19.18 -29.15
CA GLN A 16 8.42 -20.02 -28.00
C GLN A 16 9.71 -19.57 -27.32
N ALA A 17 9.76 -19.73 -25.99
CA ALA A 17 11.02 -19.63 -25.26
C ALA A 17 11.85 -20.89 -25.49
N ASP A 18 13.17 -20.71 -25.57
CA ASP A 18 14.10 -21.83 -25.54
C ASP A 18 14.08 -22.45 -24.13
N ILE A 19 13.70 -23.73 -24.07
CA ILE A 19 13.65 -24.48 -22.81
C ILE A 19 15.03 -25.12 -22.61
N PRO A 20 15.82 -24.70 -21.61
CA PRO A 20 17.11 -25.32 -21.34
C PRO A 20 16.89 -26.77 -20.90
N GLU A 21 17.84 -27.64 -21.25
CA GLU A 21 17.85 -29.02 -20.79
C GLU A 21 17.98 -29.07 -19.26
N TRP A 22 17.17 -29.91 -18.62
CA TRP A 22 17.21 -30.07 -17.16
C TRP A 22 18.54 -30.72 -16.75
N SER A 23 19.26 -30.11 -15.82
CA SER A 23 20.47 -30.67 -15.21
C SER A 23 20.24 -30.92 -13.72
N GLU A 24 20.52 -32.15 -13.27
CA GLU A 24 20.43 -32.53 -11.85
C GLU A 24 21.60 -32.01 -11.00
N SER A 25 22.66 -31.49 -11.64
CA SER A 25 23.85 -31.01 -10.97
C SER A 25 23.63 -29.65 -10.30
N THR A 26 23.34 -29.71 -9.00
CA THR A 26 23.58 -28.60 -8.05
C THR A 26 25.07 -28.36 -7.78
N GLU A 27 25.97 -29.09 -8.46
CA GLU A 27 27.43 -28.95 -8.35
C GLU A 27 27.96 -27.64 -8.97
N ASN A 28 27.12 -26.90 -9.70
CA ASN A 28 27.35 -25.47 -9.97
C ASN A 28 26.83 -24.62 -8.80
N ASN A 29 27.34 -24.85 -7.59
CA ASN A 29 27.33 -23.81 -6.55
C ASN A 29 28.20 -22.60 -6.93
N ASP A 30 28.79 -22.63 -8.12
CA ASP A 30 29.39 -21.49 -8.82
C ASP A 30 28.32 -20.64 -9.53
N ARG A 31 27.17 -20.40 -8.88
CA ARG A 31 26.47 -19.14 -9.11
C ARG A 31 27.44 -18.06 -8.66
N THR A 32 28.24 -17.57 -9.59
CA THR A 32 29.19 -16.50 -9.33
C THR A 32 28.46 -15.37 -8.60
N GLU A 33 29.14 -14.69 -7.67
CA GLU A 33 28.61 -13.51 -6.98
C GLU A 33 27.99 -12.49 -7.98
N TYR A 34 28.45 -12.53 -9.24
CA TYR A 34 27.95 -11.79 -10.39
C TYR A 34 26.52 -12.10 -10.82
N GLU A 35 26.01 -13.33 -10.64
CA GLU A 35 24.64 -13.70 -11.03
C GLU A 35 23.64 -13.40 -9.90
N ASN A 36 24.07 -13.59 -8.65
CA ASN A 36 23.21 -13.36 -7.47
C ASN A 36 22.84 -11.88 -7.28
N LYS A 37 23.65 -10.93 -7.77
CA LYS A 37 23.33 -9.49 -7.67
C LYS A 37 22.07 -9.07 -8.42
N TRP A 38 21.61 -9.87 -9.39
CA TRP A 38 20.41 -9.59 -10.19
C TRP A 38 19.14 -10.23 -9.64
N LEU A 39 19.27 -11.18 -8.69
CA LEU A 39 18.13 -11.88 -8.07
C LEU A 39 17.46 -11.05 -6.96
N GLY A 40 17.95 -9.84 -6.71
CA GLY A 40 17.47 -8.92 -5.69
C GLY A 40 18.27 -9.02 -4.38
N ALA A 41 18.06 -8.03 -3.52
CA ALA A 41 18.68 -8.01 -2.20
C ALA A 41 17.76 -8.67 -1.18
N ARG A 42 18.28 -9.64 -0.42
CA ARG A 42 17.56 -10.16 0.75
C ARG A 42 17.56 -9.08 1.84
N LEU A 43 16.38 -8.58 2.19
CA LEU A 43 16.23 -7.46 3.11
C LEU A 43 16.06 -7.89 4.57
N TRP A 44 15.52 -9.09 4.80
CA TRP A 44 15.28 -9.68 6.12
C TRP A 44 15.65 -11.17 6.07
N THR A 45 16.54 -11.60 6.95
CA THR A 45 17.17 -12.93 6.93
C THR A 45 16.72 -13.79 8.12
N LEU A 46 16.72 -15.11 7.95
CA LEU A 46 16.43 -16.05 9.05
C LEU A 46 17.40 -15.92 10.22
N HIS A 47 18.65 -15.51 9.99
CA HIS A 47 19.61 -15.26 11.05
C HIS A 47 19.21 -14.08 11.94
N GLU A 48 18.65 -13.01 11.34
CA GLU A 48 18.07 -11.90 12.09
C GLU A 48 16.83 -12.37 12.89
N ILE A 49 16.01 -13.26 12.33
CA ILE A 49 14.84 -13.85 12.97
C ILE A 49 15.20 -14.79 14.14
N GLU A 50 16.23 -15.63 14.00
CA GLU A 50 16.68 -16.58 15.03
C GLU A 50 17.31 -15.86 16.25
N GLN A 51 17.99 -14.72 16.02
CA GLN A 51 18.46 -13.84 17.11
C GLN A 51 17.30 -13.14 17.84
N GLN A 52 16.14 -13.03 17.19
CA GLN A 52 14.94 -12.35 17.69
C GLN A 52 13.83 -13.30 18.14
N GLN A 53 14.01 -14.62 17.99
CA GLN A 53 13.05 -15.67 18.37
C GLN A 53 12.69 -15.65 19.87
N MET A 54 13.39 -14.85 20.66
CA MET A 54 13.05 -14.57 22.05
C MET A 54 11.85 -13.62 22.22
N TRP A 55 11.44 -12.86 21.20
CA TRP A 55 10.48 -11.73 21.33
C TRP A 55 9.25 -11.80 20.44
N ILE A 56 9.08 -12.86 19.64
CA ILE A 56 7.84 -13.07 18.87
C ILE A 56 6.80 -13.64 19.83
N ASP A 57 6.30 -12.79 20.72
CA ASP A 57 5.01 -13.03 21.35
C ASP A 57 3.96 -13.00 20.24
N GLU A 58 3.07 -13.99 20.25
CA GLU A 58 1.91 -14.05 19.38
C GLU A 58 1.27 -12.64 19.32
N ILE A 59 1.06 -12.09 18.11
CA ILE A 59 0.43 -10.77 17.93
C ILE A 59 -0.95 -10.87 18.55
N GLN A 60 -1.05 -10.57 19.85
CA GLN A 60 -2.31 -10.37 20.53
C GLN A 60 -2.83 -9.06 20.00
N ILE A 61 -3.58 -9.13 18.90
CA ILE A 61 -4.59 -8.13 18.60
C ILE A 61 -5.41 -8.09 19.89
N ASN A 62 -5.30 -6.99 20.62
CA ASN A 62 -5.64 -6.90 22.02
C ASN A 62 -7.16 -7.10 22.18
N GLU A 63 -7.61 -8.36 22.25
CA GLU A 63 -9.00 -8.70 22.59
C GLU A 63 -9.28 -8.32 24.05
N GLN A 64 -8.23 -8.21 24.86
CA GLN A 64 -8.22 -7.53 26.15
C GLN A 64 -8.11 -6.03 25.88
N GLY A 65 -9.19 -5.28 26.10
CA GLY A 65 -9.30 -3.85 25.76
C GLY A 65 -8.12 -2.98 26.24
N CYS A 66 -7.91 -1.85 25.56
CA CYS A 66 -6.85 -0.90 25.91
C CYS A 66 -7.01 -0.35 27.34
N THR A 67 -5.91 -0.27 28.08
CA THR A 67 -5.85 0.28 29.45
C THR A 67 -5.68 1.80 29.49
N CYS A 68 -5.78 2.45 28.34
CA CYS A 68 -5.61 3.89 28.18
C CYS A 68 -6.75 4.65 28.87
N GLY A 69 -6.47 5.86 29.35
CA GLY A 69 -7.48 6.66 30.06
C GLY A 69 -8.73 6.97 29.24
N VAL A 70 -8.61 7.06 27.91
CA VAL A 70 -9.74 7.17 26.97
C VAL A 70 -9.52 6.22 25.78
N PRO A 71 -10.00 4.96 25.88
CA PRO A 71 -9.89 3.99 24.81
C PRO A 71 -10.57 4.48 23.52
N GLY A 72 -9.93 4.28 22.38
CA GLY A 72 -10.46 4.69 21.06
C GLY A 72 -10.29 6.18 20.71
N SER A 73 -9.77 7.01 21.61
CA SER A 73 -9.36 8.38 21.29
C SER A 73 -8.23 8.41 20.24
N VAL A 74 -8.04 9.56 19.58
CA VAL A 74 -6.93 9.73 18.63
C VAL A 74 -5.58 9.51 19.31
N ASP A 75 -5.42 9.99 20.55
CA ASP A 75 -4.20 9.82 21.33
C ASP A 75 -3.98 8.35 21.71
N CYS A 76 -5.02 7.63 22.13
CA CYS A 76 -4.98 6.19 22.34
C CYS A 76 -4.50 5.44 21.09
N ILE A 77 -5.08 5.74 19.92
CA ILE A 77 -4.70 5.11 18.66
C ILE A 77 -3.24 5.43 18.31
N ASN A 78 -2.81 6.69 18.47
CA ASN A 78 -1.45 7.11 18.18
C ASN A 78 -0.42 6.38 19.07
N VAL A 79 -0.73 6.20 20.36
CA VAL A 79 0.12 5.46 21.30
C VAL A 79 0.25 4.00 20.85
N HIS A 80 -0.87 3.31 20.59
CA HIS A 80 -0.82 1.91 20.17
C HIS A 80 -0.13 1.71 18.83
N VAL A 81 -0.42 2.54 17.83
CA VAL A 81 0.28 2.49 16.53
C VAL A 81 1.78 2.72 16.70
N SER A 82 2.18 3.61 17.62
CA SER A 82 3.61 3.84 17.89
C SER A 82 4.26 2.67 18.60
N GLN A 83 3.57 2.02 19.54
CA GLN A 83 4.03 0.80 20.23
C GLN A 83 4.24 -0.35 19.24
N GLU A 84 3.24 -0.64 18.42
CA GLU A 84 3.33 -1.71 17.42
C GLU A 84 4.38 -1.42 16.34
N LYS A 85 4.54 -0.16 15.92
CA LYS A 85 5.66 0.23 15.06
C LYS A 85 7.01 0.04 15.73
N GLY A 86 7.10 0.29 17.03
CA GLY A 86 8.31 0.04 17.82
C GLY A 86 8.67 -1.45 17.87
N ARG A 87 7.67 -2.31 18.10
CA ARG A 87 7.83 -3.78 18.04
C ARG A 87 8.28 -4.23 16.65
N LEU A 88 7.60 -3.80 15.60
CA LEU A 88 7.99 -4.10 14.22
C LEU A 88 9.40 -3.59 13.88
N LEU A 89 9.83 -2.44 14.41
CA LEU A 89 11.20 -1.97 14.22
C LEU A 89 12.22 -2.87 14.93
N GLN A 90 11.90 -3.36 16.14
CA GLN A 90 12.76 -4.29 16.87
C GLN A 90 12.88 -5.64 16.16
N GLU A 91 11.78 -6.15 15.59
CA GLU A 91 11.74 -7.39 14.82
C GLU A 91 12.37 -7.25 13.43
N LEU A 92 12.12 -6.17 12.70
CA LEU A 92 12.60 -6.05 11.32
C LEU A 92 13.98 -5.39 11.24
N GLY A 93 14.42 -4.70 12.29
CA GLY A 93 15.70 -3.98 12.31
C GLY A 93 15.86 -3.06 11.09
N SER A 94 16.94 -3.25 10.34
CA SER A 94 17.21 -2.44 9.14
C SER A 94 16.18 -2.65 8.01
N ALA A 95 15.51 -3.80 7.98
CA ALA A 95 14.49 -4.12 6.98
C ALA A 95 13.27 -3.19 7.10
N PHE A 96 12.95 -2.73 8.31
CA PHE A 96 11.86 -1.78 8.57
C PHE A 96 11.97 -0.51 7.69
N PHE A 97 13.19 -0.01 7.55
CA PHE A 97 13.47 1.18 6.73
C PHE A 97 13.51 0.84 5.25
N LYS A 98 14.20 -0.26 4.89
CA LYS A 98 14.36 -0.70 3.49
C LYS A 98 13.02 -1.04 2.82
N MET A 99 12.07 -1.57 3.59
CA MET A 99 10.71 -1.88 3.13
C MET A 99 9.78 -0.67 3.15
N GLY A 100 10.21 0.48 3.69
CA GLY A 100 9.41 1.70 3.73
C GLY A 100 8.29 1.71 4.78
N ILE A 101 8.29 0.79 5.74
CA ILE A 101 7.23 0.67 6.77
C ILE A 101 7.17 1.93 7.63
N HIS A 102 8.34 2.52 7.91
CA HIS A 102 8.46 3.81 8.61
C HIS A 102 7.73 4.97 7.92
N GLU A 103 7.42 4.86 6.62
CA GLU A 103 6.71 5.88 5.83
C GLU A 103 5.20 5.58 5.70
N THR A 104 4.67 4.60 6.43
CA THR A 104 3.24 4.18 6.35
C THR A 104 2.35 4.65 7.51
N GLY A 105 1.10 5.01 7.20
CA GLY A 105 0.06 5.27 8.19
C GLY A 105 -0.10 6.74 8.61
N GLN A 106 -1.05 6.95 9.53
CA GLN A 106 -1.59 8.28 9.86
C GLN A 106 -0.56 9.22 10.52
N LEU A 107 0.46 8.66 11.19
CA LEU A 107 1.54 9.43 11.80
C LEU A 107 2.45 10.13 10.78
N ILE A 108 2.60 9.60 9.54
CA ILE A 108 3.38 10.27 8.48
C ILE A 108 2.58 11.35 7.76
N SER A 109 1.25 11.37 7.97
CA SER A 109 0.41 12.48 7.53
C SER A 109 0.93 13.82 8.06
N ILE A 110 1.62 13.87 9.21
CA ILE A 110 2.17 15.12 9.77
C ILE A 110 3.22 15.79 8.87
N PHE A 111 3.92 15.02 8.02
CA PHE A 111 4.94 15.55 7.11
C PHE A 111 4.36 16.20 5.85
N TRP A 112 3.06 16.00 5.61
CA TRP A 112 2.34 16.67 4.53
C TRP A 112 1.63 17.90 5.09
N ASN A 113 1.85 19.05 4.47
CA ASN A 113 1.18 20.25 4.93
C ASN A 113 -0.32 20.18 4.59
N GLN A 114 -1.15 20.94 5.31
CA GLN A 114 -2.60 20.83 5.16
C GLN A 114 -3.09 21.29 3.77
N GLU A 115 -2.38 22.19 3.12
CA GLU A 115 -2.69 22.68 1.78
C GLU A 115 -2.41 21.61 0.71
N GLU A 116 -1.29 20.91 0.82
CA GLU A 116 -0.88 19.78 -0.02
C GLU A 116 -1.87 18.63 0.11
N LYS A 117 -2.31 18.30 1.33
CA LYS A 117 -3.35 17.28 1.56
C LYS A 117 -4.64 17.67 0.84
N LYS A 118 -5.11 18.91 0.99
CA LYS A 118 -6.32 19.39 0.29
C LYS A 118 -6.15 19.32 -1.23
N VAL A 119 -4.97 19.65 -1.74
CA VAL A 119 -4.65 19.55 -3.17
C VAL A 119 -4.71 18.10 -3.66
N LEU A 120 -4.22 17.15 -2.87
CA LEU A 120 -4.24 15.72 -3.17
C LEU A 120 -5.64 15.13 -3.07
N GLU A 121 -6.37 15.42 -1.99
CA GLU A 121 -7.76 15.00 -1.79
C GLU A 121 -8.66 15.52 -2.92
N SER A 122 -8.54 16.79 -3.28
CA SER A 122 -9.28 17.35 -4.43
C SER A 122 -8.87 16.72 -5.77
N ALA A 123 -7.61 16.31 -5.93
CA ALA A 123 -7.16 15.58 -7.11
C ALA A 123 -7.82 14.20 -7.20
N LEU A 124 -7.90 13.49 -6.07
CA LEU A 124 -8.48 12.15 -5.94
C LEU A 124 -9.99 12.16 -6.17
N ILE A 125 -10.70 13.14 -5.61
CA ILE A 125 -12.14 13.29 -5.84
C ILE A 125 -12.45 13.57 -7.32
N ARG A 126 -11.66 14.44 -7.96
CA ARG A 126 -11.91 14.86 -9.34
C ARG A 126 -11.43 13.84 -10.38
N ASN A 127 -10.37 13.10 -10.06
CA ASN A 127 -9.74 12.14 -10.96
C ASN A 127 -9.36 10.87 -10.18
N PRO A 128 -10.34 10.07 -9.74
CA PRO A 128 -10.01 8.81 -9.07
C PRO A 128 -9.16 7.94 -10.02
N PRO A 129 -8.04 7.36 -9.52
CA PRO A 129 -7.21 6.41 -10.26
C PRO A 129 -7.98 5.32 -11.02
N SER A 130 -9.16 4.91 -10.54
CA SER A 130 -10.05 3.90 -11.15
C SER A 130 -10.73 4.34 -12.46
N GLN A 131 -11.05 5.63 -12.61
CA GLN A 131 -11.83 6.14 -13.76
C GLN A 131 -10.95 6.46 -14.96
N LYS A 132 -9.72 6.93 -14.73
CA LYS A 132 -8.78 7.29 -15.79
C LYS A 132 -7.34 7.11 -15.32
N LYS A 133 -6.65 6.18 -15.96
CA LYS A 133 -5.24 5.88 -15.70
C LYS A 133 -4.40 7.16 -15.73
N ASN A 134 -3.67 7.43 -14.64
CA ASN A 134 -2.73 8.54 -14.44
C ASN A 134 -3.30 9.97 -14.29
N CYS A 135 -4.61 10.21 -14.39
CA CYS A 135 -5.15 11.58 -14.28
C CYS A 135 -4.98 12.18 -12.88
N PHE A 136 -5.09 11.39 -11.80
CA PHE A 136 -4.78 11.84 -10.44
C PHE A 136 -3.35 12.39 -10.35
N LEU A 137 -2.37 11.56 -10.74
CA LEU A 137 -0.95 11.83 -10.57
C LEU A 137 -0.53 13.06 -11.39
N GLU A 138 -1.00 13.18 -12.62
CA GLU A 138 -0.75 14.36 -13.46
C GLU A 138 -1.39 15.63 -12.87
N SER A 139 -2.62 15.51 -12.35
CA SER A 139 -3.32 16.64 -11.74
C SER A 139 -2.63 17.13 -10.47
N ALA A 140 -2.19 16.21 -9.62
CA ALA A 140 -1.46 16.49 -8.40
C ALA A 140 -0.09 17.11 -8.71
N GLN A 141 0.67 16.54 -9.64
CA GLN A 141 2.01 17.02 -10.02
C GLN A 141 1.98 18.44 -10.59
N LYS A 142 0.94 18.82 -11.34
CA LYS A 142 0.76 20.20 -11.83
C LYS A 142 0.60 21.23 -10.71
N ARG A 143 -0.01 20.84 -9.58
CA ARG A 143 -0.28 21.73 -8.44
C ARG A 143 0.81 21.68 -7.38
N LEU A 144 1.46 20.54 -7.21
CA LEU A 144 2.52 20.30 -6.22
C LEU A 144 3.89 20.30 -6.90
N LYS A 145 4.36 21.49 -7.29
CA LYS A 145 5.62 21.64 -8.04
C LYS A 145 6.86 21.16 -7.29
N TYR A 146 6.83 21.17 -5.96
CA TYR A 146 7.94 20.74 -5.10
C TYR A 146 7.90 19.25 -4.74
N GLN A 147 6.83 18.54 -5.12
CA GLN A 147 6.66 17.12 -4.78
C GLN A 147 6.99 16.22 -5.97
N THR A 148 7.72 15.14 -5.72
CA THR A 148 8.02 14.15 -6.75
C THR A 148 6.81 13.25 -7.01
N ARG A 149 6.77 12.61 -8.19
CA ARG A 149 5.75 11.59 -8.51
C ARG A 149 5.74 10.46 -7.47
N VAL A 150 6.93 10.05 -7.00
CA VAL A 150 7.09 9.02 -5.98
C VAL A 150 6.49 9.50 -4.66
N SER A 151 6.73 10.74 -4.24
CA SER A 151 6.14 11.31 -3.02
C SER A 151 4.61 11.31 -3.08
N ILE A 152 4.03 11.70 -4.21
CA ILE A 152 2.57 11.71 -4.41
C ILE A 152 1.98 10.30 -4.35
N LEU A 153 2.65 9.32 -4.96
CA LEU A 153 2.22 7.92 -4.90
C LEU A 153 2.38 7.33 -3.49
N ARG A 154 3.48 7.65 -2.79
CA ARG A 154 3.67 7.30 -1.38
C ARG A 154 2.52 7.85 -0.54
N TYR A 155 2.14 9.12 -0.70
CA TYR A 155 0.96 9.66 0.00
C TYR A 155 -0.31 8.85 -0.28
N TYR A 156 -0.56 8.54 -1.55
CA TYR A 156 -1.77 7.82 -1.93
C TYR A 156 -1.83 6.42 -1.29
N TYR A 157 -0.79 5.60 -1.44
CA TYR A 157 -0.76 4.24 -0.91
C TYR A 157 -0.56 4.17 0.61
N ASN A 158 0.27 5.05 1.18
CA ASN A 158 0.67 4.94 2.58
C ASN A 158 -0.21 5.74 3.53
N ILE A 159 -0.93 6.77 3.05
CA ILE A 159 -1.75 7.64 3.90
C ILE A 159 -3.21 7.56 3.46
N HIS A 160 -3.53 7.86 2.20
CA HIS A 160 -4.91 7.98 1.75
C HIS A 160 -5.68 6.66 1.81
N ILE A 161 -5.12 5.58 1.24
CA ILE A 161 -5.78 4.26 1.22
C ILE A 161 -6.02 3.72 2.65
N PRO A 162 -5.01 3.67 3.56
CA PRO A 162 -5.22 3.27 4.94
C PRO A 162 -6.26 4.12 5.67
N MET A 163 -6.21 5.46 5.51
CA MET A 163 -7.20 6.35 6.12
C MET A 163 -8.62 6.08 5.63
N LYS A 164 -8.80 5.83 4.33
CA LYS A 164 -10.09 5.50 3.73
C LYS A 164 -10.63 4.18 4.30
N ILE A 165 -9.79 3.15 4.38
CA ILE A 165 -10.13 1.85 4.98
C ILE A 165 -10.55 2.05 6.44
N SER A 166 -9.76 2.77 7.24
CA SER A 166 -10.09 3.04 8.64
C SER A 166 -11.42 3.77 8.83
N ARG A 167 -11.74 4.74 7.95
CA ARG A 167 -13.04 5.44 7.99
C ARG A 167 -14.19 4.47 7.70
N ARG A 168 -14.08 3.62 6.68
CA ARG A 168 -15.10 2.63 6.32
C ARG A 168 -15.34 1.60 7.44
N ILE A 169 -14.28 1.09 8.05
CA ILE A 169 -14.37 0.15 9.19
C ILE A 169 -15.11 0.82 10.36
N LYS A 170 -14.75 2.07 10.70
CA LYS A 170 -15.43 2.84 11.77
C LYS A 170 -16.91 3.13 11.46
N SER A 171 -17.27 3.24 10.18
CA SER A 171 -18.65 3.40 9.73
C SER A 171 -19.47 2.10 9.70
N GLY A 172 -18.88 0.95 10.07
CA GLY A 172 -19.60 -0.32 10.21
C GLY A 172 -19.72 -1.15 8.93
N LEU A 173 -18.98 -0.85 7.86
CA LEU A 173 -18.99 -1.65 6.64
C LEU A 173 -18.04 -2.86 6.77
N SER A 174 -18.57 -4.09 6.71
CA SER A 174 -17.77 -5.31 6.89
C SER A 174 -16.97 -5.74 5.65
N ILE A 175 -17.27 -5.18 4.47
CA ILE A 175 -16.54 -5.45 3.22
C ILE A 175 -15.88 -4.15 2.76
N VAL A 176 -14.59 -4.03 3.03
CA VAL A 176 -13.77 -2.94 2.51
C VAL A 176 -13.02 -3.44 1.27
N ASN A 177 -13.64 -3.31 0.11
CA ASN A 177 -12.91 -3.47 -1.14
C ASN A 177 -12.03 -2.22 -1.34
N SER A 178 -10.71 -2.41 -1.27
CA SER A 178 -9.75 -1.30 -1.48
C SER A 178 -9.76 -0.79 -2.92
N ASP A 179 -10.23 -1.60 -3.88
CA ASP A 179 -10.26 -1.27 -5.30
C ASP A 179 -11.48 -0.40 -5.69
N ASP A 180 -12.52 -0.37 -4.85
CA ASP A 180 -13.71 0.46 -5.07
C ASP A 180 -13.44 1.92 -4.68
N GLU A 181 -12.92 2.67 -5.65
CA GLU A 181 -12.78 4.13 -5.61
C GLU A 181 -14.06 4.90 -5.99
N GLU A 182 -15.14 4.20 -6.31
CA GLU A 182 -16.38 4.82 -6.76
C GLU A 182 -17.25 5.26 -5.58
N GLU A 183 -16.93 6.39 -4.95
CA GLU A 183 -17.78 6.96 -3.89
C GLU A 183 -17.57 8.47 -3.74
N ALA A 184 -18.04 9.23 -4.74
CA ALA A 184 -18.15 10.68 -4.66
C ALA A 184 -19.37 11.25 -5.42
N ARG A 185 -20.40 10.44 -5.71
CA ARG A 185 -21.58 10.91 -6.44
C ARG A 185 -22.87 11.01 -5.62
N ASP A 186 -22.96 10.37 -4.44
CA ASP A 186 -24.27 10.22 -3.79
C ASP A 186 -24.58 11.17 -2.62
N SER A 187 -23.67 12.05 -2.21
CA SER A 187 -24.01 13.08 -1.19
C SER A 187 -24.54 14.39 -1.78
N ALA A 188 -24.46 14.59 -3.09
CA ALA A 188 -24.93 15.80 -3.77
C ALA A 188 -26.36 15.69 -4.33
N THR A 189 -26.87 14.47 -4.52
CA THR A 189 -28.22 14.23 -5.06
C THR A 189 -29.29 14.14 -3.98
N GLU A 190 -28.95 13.70 -2.76
CA GLU A 190 -29.89 13.64 -1.63
C GLU A 190 -30.28 15.05 -1.14
N ASN A 191 -29.32 15.98 -1.08
CA ASN A 191 -29.57 17.38 -0.67
C ASN A 191 -30.37 18.21 -1.69
N ARG A 192 -30.60 17.71 -2.91
CA ARG A 192 -31.45 18.37 -3.91
C ARG A 192 -32.90 17.90 -3.85
N ARG A 193 -33.17 16.72 -3.28
CA ARG A 193 -34.52 16.15 -3.18
C ARG A 193 -35.30 16.62 -1.95
N GLN A 194 -34.62 17.14 -0.92
CA GLN A 194 -35.28 17.68 0.29
C GLN A 194 -35.48 19.21 0.27
N ARG A 195 -35.24 19.88 -0.87
CA ARG A 195 -35.53 21.32 -1.05
C ARG A 195 -36.59 21.64 -2.10
N VAL A 196 -37.21 20.62 -2.68
CA VAL A 196 -38.39 20.78 -3.55
C VAL A 196 -39.37 19.64 -3.24
N MET A 197 -40.26 19.93 -2.30
CA MET A 197 -41.52 19.28 -1.88
C MET A 197 -41.56 19.01 -0.37
#